data_AF-A0A937NA91-F1
#
_entry.id   AF-A0A937NA91-F1
#
_cell.length_a   1.000
_cell.length_b   1.000
_cell.length_c   1.000
_cell.angle_alpha   90.00
_cell.angle_beta   90.00
_cell.angle_gamma   90.00
#
_symmetry.space_group_name_H-M   'P 1'
#
loop_
_entity.id
_entity.type
_entity.pdbx_description
1 polymer ?
#
loop_
_entity_poly.entity_id
_entity_poly.type
_entity_poly.pdbx_seq_one_letter_code
_entity_poly.pdbx_strand_id
1 'polypeptide(L)'
;MLAGLTALPAKLRTKLSGRAGKFTVAEVISLVQVVADSFPAVEPERQMMMLNAANKLWYYVHSDVLVPVWEAEARKRKPTRLLYQLKITLVDAKPAIWRRIQVKDCTLDKLHEHIQTAMGWTNSHLHRFEVDGQPYADPELMEESFAEMNCRDSTITLFSYIVPQGNKPFRFQYEYDFGDSWEHEVLFEGCPKPEKGQKYPVCLEGERACPPEDVGGVGGYAEFLETIKDRDHEERVETLESAEGWFDPDEFDATTATKSMWKGLPDWRSME
;
A
#
# COMPACT_ATOMS: atom_id res chain seq x y z
N MET A 1 -28.19 7.70 20.61
CA MET A 1 -26.71 7.80 20.63
C MET A 1 -26.11 8.63 21.77
N LEU A 2 -26.85 9.51 22.49
CA LEU A 2 -26.27 10.42 23.50
C LEU A 2 -26.39 9.98 24.98
N ALA A 3 -27.14 8.91 25.29
CA ALA A 3 -27.46 8.55 26.67
C ALA A 3 -26.27 7.97 27.47
N GLY A 4 -25.30 7.33 26.81
CA GLY A 4 -24.08 6.80 27.44
C GLY A 4 -22.95 7.83 27.63
N LEU A 5 -23.11 9.05 27.11
CA LEU A 5 -22.08 10.10 27.13
C LEU A 5 -22.26 11.07 28.31
N THR A 6 -23.32 10.96 29.09
CA THR A 6 -23.65 11.89 30.20
C THR A 6 -22.63 11.88 31.32
N ALA A 7 -21.92 10.75 31.52
CA ALA A 7 -20.80 10.62 32.45
C ALA A 7 -19.52 11.36 31.99
N LEU A 8 -19.45 11.80 30.73
CA LEU A 8 -18.30 12.53 30.22
C LEU A 8 -18.37 14.03 30.59
N PRO A 9 -17.21 14.66 30.86
CA PRO A 9 -17.09 16.11 30.93
C PRO A 9 -17.75 16.78 29.72
N ALA A 10 -18.50 17.86 29.94
CA ALA A 10 -19.26 18.53 28.89
C ALA A 10 -18.39 18.92 27.67
N LYS A 11 -17.15 19.37 27.92
CA LYS A 11 -16.16 19.69 26.88
C LYS A 11 -15.86 18.50 25.95
N LEU A 12 -15.79 17.28 26.48
CA LEU A 12 -15.52 16.06 25.73
C LEU A 12 -16.76 15.58 24.95
N ARG A 13 -17.97 15.71 25.54
CA ARG A 13 -19.21 15.44 24.81
C ARG A 13 -19.36 16.32 23.59
N THR A 14 -19.14 17.62 23.76
CA THR A 14 -19.21 18.60 22.66
C THR A 14 -18.24 18.23 21.54
N LYS A 15 -17.00 17.87 21.90
CA LYS A 15 -15.94 17.47 20.95
C LYS A 15 -16.27 16.18 20.20
N LEU A 16 -16.87 15.19 20.87
CA LEU A 16 -17.36 13.94 20.27
C LEU A 16 -18.60 14.12 19.37
N SER A 17 -19.42 15.14 19.65
CA SER A 17 -20.67 15.45 18.93
C SER A 17 -20.51 16.41 17.74
N GLY A 18 -19.34 17.05 17.57
CA GLY A 18 -19.08 17.87 16.39
C GLY A 18 -17.78 18.68 16.42
N ARG A 19 -17.08 18.65 15.26
CA ARG A 19 -16.17 19.66 14.67
C ARG A 19 -15.12 20.38 15.54
N ALA A 20 -14.76 19.89 16.73
CA ALA A 20 -13.66 20.44 17.51
C ALA A 20 -12.38 19.61 17.29
N GLY A 21 -11.24 20.29 17.09
CA GLY A 21 -9.97 19.73 16.58
C GLY A 21 -9.33 18.59 17.37
N LYS A 22 -8.11 18.16 16.98
CA LYS A 22 -7.44 16.93 17.44
C LYS A 22 -7.52 16.67 18.96
N PHE A 23 -7.72 15.42 19.36
CA PHE A 23 -7.67 14.98 20.76
C PHE A 23 -6.24 14.94 21.31
N THR A 24 -6.06 15.33 22.57
CA THR A 24 -4.80 15.12 23.30
C THR A 24 -4.77 13.75 23.98
N VAL A 25 -3.59 13.23 24.29
CA VAL A 25 -3.41 11.96 25.04
C VAL A 25 -4.24 11.95 26.33
N ALA A 26 -4.20 13.05 27.11
CA ALA A 26 -4.93 13.15 28.37
C ALA A 26 -6.46 13.11 28.19
N GLU A 27 -6.96 13.75 27.12
CA GLU A 27 -8.39 13.71 26.78
C GLU A 27 -8.82 12.30 26.40
N VAL A 28 -8.00 11.57 25.65
CA VAL A 28 -8.35 10.18 25.28
C VAL A 28 -8.28 9.23 26.47
N ILE A 29 -7.27 9.33 27.34
CA ILE A 29 -7.19 8.54 28.58
C ILE A 29 -8.44 8.77 29.43
N SER A 30 -8.88 10.02 29.58
CA SER A 30 -10.09 10.36 30.33
C SER A 30 -11.33 9.69 29.72
N LEU A 31 -11.43 9.65 28.39
CA LEU A 31 -12.52 9.00 27.67
C LEU A 31 -12.53 7.48 27.86
N VAL A 32 -11.37 6.83 27.73
CA VAL A 32 -11.21 5.39 27.93
C VAL A 32 -11.56 5.00 29.36
N GLN A 33 -11.10 5.78 30.35
CA GLN A 33 -11.40 5.51 31.76
C GLN A 33 -12.91 5.58 32.04
N VAL A 34 -13.62 6.57 31.49
CA VAL A 34 -15.08 6.65 31.65
C VAL A 34 -15.79 5.46 31.01
N VAL A 35 -15.32 5.00 29.82
CA VAL A 35 -15.87 3.80 29.19
C VAL A 35 -15.57 2.54 30.02
N ALA A 36 -14.38 2.41 30.59
CA ALA A 36 -14.03 1.28 31.44
C ALA A 36 -14.87 1.24 32.73
N ASP A 37 -14.99 2.38 33.42
CA ASP A 37 -15.71 2.50 34.70
C ASP A 37 -17.23 2.37 34.54
N SER A 38 -17.76 2.71 33.35
CA SER A 38 -19.19 2.68 33.08
C SER A 38 -19.67 1.37 32.44
N PHE A 39 -18.78 0.40 32.16
CA PHE A 39 -19.13 -0.84 31.44
C PHE A 39 -20.06 -1.71 32.30
N PRO A 40 -21.36 -1.84 31.95
CA PRO A 40 -22.31 -2.52 32.81
C PRO A 40 -22.14 -4.04 32.69
N ALA A 41 -22.31 -4.75 33.80
CA ALA A 41 -22.16 -6.20 33.85
C ALA A 41 -23.25 -6.98 33.09
N VAL A 42 -24.37 -6.37 32.66
CA VAL A 42 -25.57 -7.17 32.31
C VAL A 42 -26.54 -6.64 31.23
N GLU A 43 -26.45 -5.40 30.70
CA GLU A 43 -27.40 -4.90 29.67
C GLU A 43 -26.80 -4.85 28.24
N PRO A 44 -27.23 -5.73 27.30
CA PRO A 44 -26.63 -5.85 25.97
C PRO A 44 -26.66 -4.58 25.11
N GLU A 45 -27.77 -3.82 25.13
CA GLU A 45 -27.88 -2.58 24.34
C GLU A 45 -26.90 -1.51 24.80
N ARG A 46 -26.73 -1.35 26.12
CA ARG A 46 -25.73 -0.43 26.69
C ARG A 46 -24.31 -0.90 26.40
N GLN A 47 -24.04 -2.20 26.51
CA GLN A 47 -22.74 -2.78 26.14
C GLN A 47 -22.40 -2.49 24.67
N MET A 48 -23.35 -2.66 23.74
CA MET A 48 -23.13 -2.37 22.32
C MET A 48 -22.87 -0.88 22.07
N MET A 49 -23.62 0.02 22.72
CA MET A 49 -23.34 1.46 22.62
C MET A 49 -21.96 1.83 23.14
N MET A 50 -21.50 1.18 24.22
CA MET A 50 -20.17 1.40 24.78
C MET A 50 -19.06 0.83 23.93
N LEU A 51 -19.26 -0.34 23.30
CA LEU A 51 -18.32 -0.90 22.33
C LEU A 51 -18.17 0.02 21.11
N ASN A 52 -19.27 0.58 20.60
CA ASN A 52 -19.22 1.57 19.52
C ASN A 52 -18.48 2.86 19.95
N ALA A 53 -18.71 3.32 21.19
CA ALA A 53 -17.98 4.45 21.74
C ALA A 53 -16.48 4.14 21.87
N ALA A 54 -16.12 2.96 22.40
CA ALA A 54 -14.74 2.50 22.50
C ALA A 54 -14.05 2.42 21.14
N ASN A 55 -14.74 1.90 20.11
CA ASN A 55 -14.23 1.85 18.74
C ASN A 55 -13.98 3.27 18.18
N LYS A 56 -14.91 4.20 18.43
CA LYS A 56 -14.74 5.61 18.03
C LYS A 56 -13.60 6.30 18.79
N LEU A 57 -13.38 5.96 20.06
CA LEU A 57 -12.24 6.45 20.83
C LEU A 57 -10.92 5.89 20.30
N TRP A 58 -10.89 4.61 19.93
CA TRP A 58 -9.73 3.98 19.30
C TRP A 58 -9.34 4.70 18.01
N TYR A 59 -10.33 5.05 17.18
CA TYR A 59 -10.11 5.90 16.00
C TYR A 59 -9.38 7.20 16.35
N TYR A 60 -9.83 7.95 17.37
CA TYR A 60 -9.17 9.20 17.77
C TYR A 60 -7.79 9.01 18.41
N VAL A 61 -7.58 7.95 19.21
CA VAL A 61 -6.22 7.57 19.65
C VAL A 61 -5.33 7.41 18.44
N HIS A 62 -5.83 6.69 17.43
CA HIS A 62 -5.05 6.38 16.26
C HIS A 62 -4.74 7.64 15.44
N SER A 63 -5.78 8.32 14.96
CA SER A 63 -5.68 9.45 14.03
C SER A 63 -5.00 10.68 14.65
N ASP A 64 -5.30 11.00 15.91
CA ASP A 64 -4.91 12.28 16.50
C ASP A 64 -3.65 12.18 17.36
N VAL A 65 -3.30 10.96 17.80
CA VAL A 65 -2.15 10.73 18.69
C VAL A 65 -1.11 9.82 18.04
N LEU A 66 -1.48 8.59 17.68
CA LEU A 66 -0.49 7.60 17.23
C LEU A 66 0.09 7.93 15.86
N VAL A 67 -0.74 8.30 14.88
CA VAL A 67 -0.28 8.69 13.54
C VAL A 67 0.70 9.86 13.61
N PRO A 68 0.39 11.02 14.23
CA PRO A 68 1.34 12.13 14.29
C PRO A 68 2.66 11.80 15.00
N VAL A 69 2.61 11.00 16.07
CA VAL A 69 3.83 10.56 16.78
C VAL A 69 4.67 9.68 15.87
N TRP A 70 4.02 8.72 15.19
CA TRP A 70 4.68 7.81 14.27
C TRP A 70 5.28 8.56 13.06
N GLU A 71 4.54 9.48 12.45
CA GLU A 71 5.02 10.30 11.33
C GLU A 71 6.22 11.16 11.74
N ALA A 72 6.18 11.75 12.94
CA ALA A 72 7.31 12.53 13.46
C ALA A 72 8.57 11.68 13.62
N GLU A 73 8.44 10.42 14.03
CA GLU A 73 9.57 9.48 14.09
C GLU A 73 10.04 9.03 12.69
N ALA A 74 9.11 8.75 11.77
CA ALA A 74 9.43 8.39 10.38
C ALA A 74 10.21 9.52 9.67
N ARG A 75 9.75 10.77 9.79
CA ARG A 75 10.40 11.95 9.18
C ARG A 75 11.82 12.23 9.70
N LYS A 76 12.16 11.78 10.91
CA LYS A 76 13.52 11.92 11.46
C LYS A 76 14.51 10.96 10.83
N ARG A 77 14.05 9.83 10.29
CA ARG A 77 14.94 8.83 9.70
C ARG A 77 15.60 9.33 8.43
N LYS A 78 16.78 8.78 8.15
CA LYS A 78 17.56 9.06 6.96
C LYS A 78 17.78 7.76 6.17
N PRO A 79 17.80 7.84 4.84
CA PRO A 79 18.10 6.67 4.00
C PRO A 79 19.40 6.01 4.42
N THR A 80 19.35 4.69 4.58
CA THR A 80 20.52 3.85 4.79
C THR A 80 21.32 3.71 3.49
N ARG A 81 22.58 3.25 3.60
CA ARG A 81 23.41 2.92 2.42
C ARG A 81 23.22 1.49 1.93
N LEU A 82 22.25 0.77 2.49
CA LEU A 82 21.98 -0.62 2.14
C LEU A 82 21.33 -0.68 0.75
N LEU A 83 21.64 -1.77 0.06
CA LEU A 83 20.98 -2.18 -1.16
C LEU A 83 20.07 -3.34 -0.79
N TYR A 84 18.80 -3.28 -1.18
CA TYR A 84 17.79 -4.28 -0.88
C TYR A 84 17.48 -5.06 -2.14
N GLN A 85 17.44 -6.39 -2.03
CA GLN A 85 16.98 -7.27 -3.11
C GLN A 85 15.55 -7.74 -2.83
N LEU A 86 14.69 -7.58 -3.83
CA LEU A 86 13.27 -7.86 -3.75
C LEU A 86 12.88 -8.76 -4.91
N LYS A 87 12.10 -9.81 -4.63
CA LYS A 87 11.35 -10.55 -5.66
C LYS A 87 9.89 -10.17 -5.54
N ILE A 88 9.32 -9.62 -6.62
CA ILE A 88 7.92 -9.25 -6.73
C ILE A 88 7.23 -10.28 -7.61
N THR A 89 6.17 -10.91 -7.12
CA THR A 89 5.41 -11.94 -7.84
C THR A 89 3.95 -11.55 -7.87
N LEU A 90 3.35 -11.49 -9.06
CA LEU A 90 1.91 -11.27 -9.21
C LEU A 90 1.16 -12.50 -8.68
N VAL A 91 0.25 -12.29 -7.74
CA VAL A 91 -0.54 -13.35 -7.11
C VAL A 91 -1.54 -13.91 -8.11
N ASP A 92 -1.81 -15.21 -8.00
CA ASP A 92 -2.77 -15.98 -8.82
C ASP A 92 -2.54 -16.06 -10.34
N ALA A 93 -1.59 -15.30 -10.90
CA ALA A 93 -1.19 -15.41 -12.29
C ALA A 93 -0.50 -16.77 -12.60
N LYS A 94 -0.94 -17.44 -13.67
CA LYS A 94 -0.41 -18.74 -14.10
C LYS A 94 -0.18 -18.78 -15.62
N PRO A 95 1.03 -19.15 -16.09
CA PRO A 95 2.29 -19.26 -15.34
C PRO A 95 2.70 -17.97 -14.61
N ALA A 96 3.57 -18.11 -13.59
CA ALA A 96 3.94 -17.00 -12.71
C ALA A 96 4.56 -15.82 -13.47
N ILE A 97 4.15 -14.61 -13.10
CA ILE A 97 4.69 -13.34 -13.60
C ILE A 97 5.45 -12.70 -12.45
N TRP A 98 6.73 -12.41 -12.63
CA TRP A 98 7.57 -11.93 -11.53
C TRP A 98 8.79 -11.12 -11.99
N ARG A 99 9.33 -10.31 -11.07
CA ARG A 99 10.55 -9.52 -11.24
C ARG A 99 11.45 -9.66 -10.02
N ARG A 100 12.77 -9.74 -10.21
CA ARG A 100 13.75 -9.57 -9.14
C ARG A 100 14.50 -8.26 -9.36
N ILE A 101 14.40 -7.36 -8.40
CA ILE A 101 15.01 -6.03 -8.47
C ILE A 101 15.97 -5.79 -7.29
N GLN A 102 16.91 -4.88 -7.49
CA GLN A 102 17.73 -4.31 -6.41
C GLN A 102 17.54 -2.80 -6.36
N VAL A 103 17.21 -2.29 -5.18
CA VAL A 103 16.91 -0.87 -4.93
C VAL A 103 17.71 -0.36 -3.74
N LYS A 104 18.11 0.91 -3.78
CA LYS A 104 18.63 1.59 -2.59
C LYS A 104 17.49 1.88 -1.62
N ASP A 105 17.84 2.20 -0.37
CA ASP A 105 16.84 2.67 0.58
C ASP A 105 16.11 3.90 0.05
N CYS A 106 14.79 3.77 -0.06
CA CYS A 106 13.88 4.75 -0.62
C CYS A 106 12.55 4.67 0.14
N THR A 107 11.65 5.62 -0.09
CA THR A 107 10.31 5.57 0.51
C THR A 107 9.49 4.43 -0.09
N LEU A 108 8.45 3.97 0.59
CA LEU A 108 7.54 2.96 0.03
C LEU A 108 6.86 3.47 -1.23
N ASP A 109 6.55 4.76 -1.29
CA ASP A 109 6.02 5.39 -2.51
C ASP A 109 7.05 5.34 -3.67
N LYS A 110 8.34 5.56 -3.39
CA LYS A 110 9.37 5.40 -4.41
C LYS A 110 9.61 3.93 -4.80
N LEU A 111 9.43 3.01 -3.86
CA LEU A 111 9.44 1.58 -4.14
C LEU A 111 8.26 1.20 -5.05
N HIS A 112 7.08 1.77 -4.83
CA HIS A 112 5.92 1.62 -5.72
C HIS A 112 6.28 2.00 -7.16
N GLU A 113 6.91 3.16 -7.39
CA GLU A 113 7.38 3.53 -8.73
C GLU A 113 8.36 2.51 -9.33
N HIS A 114 9.28 1.97 -8.51
CA HIS A 114 10.22 0.94 -8.95
C HIS A 114 9.52 -0.38 -9.33
N ILE A 115 8.45 -0.75 -8.61
CA ILE A 115 7.64 -1.92 -8.94
C ILE A 115 6.89 -1.66 -10.24
N GLN A 116 6.17 -0.55 -10.35
CA GLN A 116 5.40 -0.16 -11.54
C GLN A 116 6.26 -0.18 -12.81
N THR A 117 7.42 0.49 -12.78
CA THR A 117 8.34 0.52 -13.93
C THR A 117 8.98 -0.82 -14.25
N ALA A 118 9.19 -1.70 -13.27
CA ALA A 118 9.70 -3.05 -13.50
C ALA A 118 8.62 -3.99 -14.06
N MET A 119 7.35 -3.77 -13.70
CA MET A 119 6.20 -4.50 -14.23
C MET A 119 5.80 -4.00 -15.62
N GLY A 120 6.04 -2.73 -15.93
CA GLY A 120 5.65 -2.12 -17.20
C GLY A 120 4.31 -1.37 -17.13
N TRP A 121 3.83 -1.07 -15.93
CA TRP A 121 2.61 -0.31 -15.68
C TRP A 121 2.84 1.19 -15.64
N THR A 122 1.74 1.94 -15.75
CA THR A 122 1.76 3.39 -15.96
C THR A 122 1.48 4.19 -14.70
N ASN A 123 1.21 3.53 -13.56
CA ASN A 123 0.86 4.18 -12.31
C ASN A 123 -0.39 5.07 -12.43
N SER A 124 -1.42 4.52 -13.07
CA SER A 124 -2.71 5.18 -13.32
C SER A 124 -3.69 5.04 -12.15
N HIS A 125 -3.47 4.08 -11.25
CA HIS A 125 -4.41 3.72 -10.20
C HIS A 125 -3.84 3.86 -8.79
N LEU A 126 -4.73 3.78 -7.79
CA LEU A 126 -4.37 3.75 -6.38
C LEU A 126 -3.55 2.50 -6.04
N HIS A 127 -2.74 2.59 -5.00
CA HIS A 127 -1.92 1.48 -4.51
C HIS A 127 -1.85 1.46 -2.98
N ARG A 128 -1.50 0.31 -2.42
CA ARG A 128 -1.14 0.17 -1.01
C ARG A 128 -0.11 -0.94 -0.79
N PHE A 129 0.64 -0.81 0.29
CA PHE A 129 1.43 -1.91 0.85
C PHE A 129 0.79 -2.41 2.14
N GLU A 130 0.91 -3.70 2.43
CA GLU A 130 0.55 -4.26 3.73
C GLU A 130 1.72 -5.07 4.30
N VAL A 131 2.23 -4.61 5.45
CA VAL A 131 3.36 -5.25 6.14
C VAL A 131 2.93 -5.63 7.54
N ASP A 132 2.90 -6.93 7.86
CA ASP A 132 2.51 -7.43 9.19
C ASP A 132 1.14 -6.90 9.65
N GLY A 133 0.16 -6.87 8.74
CA GLY A 133 -1.19 -6.36 8.98
C GLY A 133 -1.31 -4.83 9.09
N GLN A 134 -0.21 -4.09 8.88
CA GLN A 134 -0.21 -2.64 8.86
C GLN A 134 -0.25 -2.14 7.41
N PRO A 135 -1.30 -1.41 6.99
CA PRO A 135 -1.36 -0.80 5.67
C PRO A 135 -0.53 0.48 5.60
N TYR A 136 0.06 0.71 4.42
CA TYR A 136 0.79 1.91 4.04
C TYR A 136 0.29 2.40 2.68
N ALA A 137 -0.07 3.67 2.60
CA ALA A 137 -0.59 4.29 1.39
C ALA A 137 -0.26 5.77 1.36
N ASP A 138 -0.55 6.41 0.24
CA ASP A 138 -0.36 7.84 0.08
C ASP A 138 -1.56 8.60 0.71
N PRO A 139 -1.34 9.47 1.72
CA PRO A 139 -2.43 10.16 2.40
C PRO A 139 -3.15 11.19 1.50
N GLU A 140 -2.49 11.72 0.47
CA GLU A 140 -3.11 12.66 -0.47
C GLU A 140 -4.09 11.95 -1.40
N LEU A 141 -3.78 10.70 -1.76
CA LEU A 141 -4.62 9.88 -2.64
C LEU A 141 -5.75 9.14 -1.89
N MET A 142 -5.59 8.93 -0.59
CA MET A 142 -6.52 8.15 0.25
C MET A 142 -7.39 9.01 1.17
N GLU A 143 -7.42 10.34 1.02
CA GLU A 143 -8.18 11.33 1.82
C GLU A 143 -8.91 10.79 3.07
N GLU A 144 -10.22 10.49 2.96
CA GLU A 144 -11.06 10.02 4.08
C GLU A 144 -10.77 8.56 4.46
N SER A 145 -10.42 7.70 3.50
CA SER A 145 -10.16 6.28 3.74
C SER A 145 -8.84 6.02 4.48
N PHE A 146 -7.88 6.93 4.40
CA PHE A 146 -6.56 6.79 5.02
C PHE A 146 -6.64 6.60 6.53
N ALA A 147 -7.43 7.44 7.21
CA ALA A 147 -7.59 7.39 8.65
C ALA A 147 -8.47 6.20 9.08
N GLU A 148 -9.52 5.88 8.32
CA GLU A 148 -10.42 4.76 8.59
C GLU A 148 -9.72 3.40 8.44
N MET A 149 -8.85 3.28 7.44
CA MET A 149 -8.06 2.09 7.18
C MET A 149 -6.81 1.99 8.05
N ASN A 150 -6.60 2.93 8.98
CA ASN A 150 -5.45 2.90 9.87
C ASN A 150 -4.11 2.89 9.08
N CYS A 151 -4.05 3.63 7.97
CA CYS A 151 -2.90 3.66 7.08
C CYS A 151 -1.75 4.49 7.64
N ARG A 152 -0.53 4.05 7.31
CA ARG A 152 0.71 4.81 7.51
C ARG A 152 1.14 5.46 6.19
N ASP A 153 1.77 6.63 6.30
CA ASP A 153 2.14 7.43 5.13
C ASP A 153 3.31 6.78 4.37
N SER A 154 3.04 6.28 3.17
CA SER A 154 4.03 5.64 2.28
C SER A 154 5.07 6.63 1.75
N THR A 155 4.72 7.92 1.65
CA THR A 155 5.56 8.98 1.07
C THR A 155 6.74 9.35 1.97
N ILE A 156 6.65 9.05 3.27
CA ILE A 156 7.71 9.29 4.27
C ILE A 156 8.31 8.02 4.85
N THR A 157 7.68 6.86 4.63
CA THR A 157 8.17 5.59 5.17
C THR A 157 9.31 5.06 4.32
N LEU A 158 10.54 5.08 4.84
CA LEU A 158 11.66 4.39 4.20
C LEU A 158 11.48 2.87 4.24
N PHE A 159 11.91 2.16 3.20
CA PHE A 159 11.90 0.70 3.17
C PHE A 159 12.67 0.10 4.36
N SER A 160 13.81 0.69 4.73
CA SER A 160 14.56 0.30 5.94
C SER A 160 13.76 0.40 7.25
N TYR A 161 12.64 1.12 7.27
CA TYR A 161 11.77 1.21 8.43
C TYR A 161 10.96 -0.07 8.65
N ILE A 162 10.59 -0.75 7.57
CA ILE A 162 9.76 -1.96 7.61
C ILE A 162 10.59 -3.26 7.60
N VAL A 163 11.89 -3.17 7.29
CA VAL A 163 12.80 -4.32 7.31
C VAL A 163 13.02 -4.81 8.76
N PRO A 164 12.76 -6.10 9.07
CA PRO A 164 13.00 -6.67 10.39
C PRO A 164 14.47 -6.57 10.81
N GLN A 165 14.68 -6.52 12.14
CA GLN A 165 16.04 -6.52 12.70
C GLN A 165 16.83 -7.75 12.23
N GLY A 166 18.09 -7.52 11.88
CA GLY A 166 18.98 -8.56 11.35
C GLY A 166 18.83 -8.82 9.84
N ASN A 167 18.02 -8.04 9.12
CA ASN A 167 17.87 -8.10 7.66
C ASN A 167 17.52 -9.52 7.17
N LYS A 168 16.67 -10.22 7.93
CA LYS A 168 16.19 -11.56 7.55
C LYS A 168 15.14 -11.45 6.45
N PRO A 169 15.05 -12.44 5.54
CA PRO A 169 13.99 -12.48 4.54
C PRO A 169 12.60 -12.43 5.16
N PHE A 170 11.71 -11.63 4.57
CA PHE A 170 10.30 -11.55 4.95
C PHE A 170 9.44 -11.21 3.73
N ARG A 171 8.14 -11.47 3.84
CA ARG A 171 7.15 -11.19 2.80
C ARG A 171 6.20 -10.11 3.28
N PHE A 172 5.69 -9.34 2.32
CA PHE A 172 4.64 -8.36 2.50
C PHE A 172 3.83 -8.23 1.20
N GLN A 173 2.64 -7.64 1.28
CA GLN A 173 1.77 -7.48 0.12
C GLN A 173 1.91 -6.08 -0.48
N TYR A 174 1.72 -6.01 -1.78
CA TYR A 174 1.58 -4.78 -2.54
C TYR A 174 0.39 -4.94 -3.49
N GLU A 175 -0.59 -4.05 -3.38
CA GLU A 175 -1.76 -4.04 -4.24
C GLU A 175 -1.75 -2.77 -5.08
N TYR A 176 -2.01 -2.94 -6.38
CA TYR A 176 -2.17 -1.86 -7.34
C TYR A 176 -3.51 -2.02 -8.04
N ASP A 177 -4.17 -0.89 -8.26
CA ASP A 177 -5.53 -0.78 -8.78
C ASP A 177 -6.56 -1.52 -7.92
N PHE A 178 -7.33 -0.76 -7.13
CA PHE A 178 -8.38 -1.35 -6.28
C PHE A 178 -9.62 -1.79 -7.07
N GLY A 179 -9.71 -1.44 -8.36
CA GLY A 179 -10.72 -2.00 -9.27
C GLY A 179 -10.34 -3.42 -9.65
N ASP A 180 -9.20 -3.59 -10.32
CA ASP A 180 -8.72 -4.87 -10.82
C ASP A 180 -8.06 -5.76 -9.75
N SER A 181 -7.69 -5.18 -8.60
CA SER A 181 -7.05 -5.84 -7.46
C SER A 181 -5.77 -6.60 -7.84
N TRP A 182 -4.81 -5.90 -8.47
CA TRP A 182 -3.51 -6.51 -8.79
C TRP A 182 -2.65 -6.71 -7.55
N GLU A 183 -2.82 -7.85 -6.91
CA GLU A 183 -2.09 -8.25 -5.71
C GLU A 183 -0.71 -8.84 -6.04
N HIS A 184 0.31 -8.41 -5.29
CA HIS A 184 1.68 -8.91 -5.41
C HIS A 184 2.21 -9.33 -4.06
N GLU A 185 2.82 -10.51 -4.03
CA GLU A 185 3.72 -10.89 -2.95
C GLU A 185 5.11 -10.29 -3.22
N VAL A 186 5.59 -9.47 -2.29
CA VAL A 186 6.96 -8.95 -2.31
C VAL A 186 7.80 -9.69 -1.27
N LEU A 187 8.77 -10.46 -1.75
CA LEU A 187 9.76 -11.13 -0.92
C LEU A 187 11.03 -10.27 -0.84
N PHE A 188 11.35 -9.79 0.36
CA PHE A 188 12.68 -9.29 0.67
C PHE A 188 13.68 -10.45 0.80
N GLU A 189 14.70 -10.49 -0.06
CA GLU A 189 15.68 -11.58 -0.12
C GLU A 189 16.97 -11.29 0.68
N GLY A 190 17.21 -10.03 1.03
CA GLY A 190 18.39 -9.62 1.80
C GLY A 190 19.07 -8.36 1.29
N CYS A 191 20.23 -8.04 1.88
CA CYS A 191 21.02 -6.85 1.55
C CYS A 191 22.34 -7.19 0.85
N PRO A 192 22.37 -7.42 -0.49
CA PRO A 192 23.61 -7.69 -1.20
C PRO A 192 24.56 -6.49 -1.17
N LYS A 193 25.86 -6.75 -1.42
CA LYS A 193 26.84 -5.67 -1.57
C LYS A 193 26.65 -4.99 -2.93
N PRO A 194 26.61 -3.64 -2.99
CA PRO A 194 26.57 -2.93 -4.26
C PRO A 194 27.78 -3.29 -5.14
N GLU A 195 27.51 -3.52 -6.42
CA GLU A 195 28.54 -3.80 -7.41
C GLU A 195 29.24 -2.51 -7.86
N LYS A 196 30.56 -2.57 -8.06
CA LYS A 196 31.35 -1.40 -8.43
C LYS A 196 30.99 -0.94 -9.85
N GLY A 197 30.51 0.29 -9.98
CA GLY A 197 30.13 0.89 -11.26
C GLY A 197 28.69 0.60 -11.68
N GLN A 198 27.96 -0.25 -10.95
CA GLN A 198 26.55 -0.52 -11.21
C GLN A 198 25.69 0.68 -10.77
N LYS A 199 24.78 1.09 -11.65
CA LYS A 199 23.72 2.07 -11.31
C LYS A 199 22.51 1.32 -10.76
N TYR A 200 21.85 1.94 -9.79
CA TYR A 200 20.64 1.42 -9.14
C TYR A 200 19.50 2.42 -9.30
N PRO A 201 18.24 1.95 -9.40
CA PRO A 201 17.80 0.56 -9.26
C PRO A 201 18.19 -0.32 -10.46
N VAL A 202 18.08 -1.64 -10.32
CA VAL A 202 18.31 -2.60 -11.43
C VAL A 202 17.33 -3.76 -11.32
N CYS A 203 16.79 -4.20 -12.45
CA CYS A 203 16.09 -5.48 -12.56
C CYS A 203 17.11 -6.54 -12.99
N LEU A 204 17.29 -7.57 -12.17
CA LEU A 204 18.26 -8.63 -12.42
C LEU A 204 17.72 -9.68 -13.38
N GLU A 205 16.46 -10.05 -13.18
CA GLU A 205 15.78 -11.12 -13.89
C GLU A 205 14.27 -11.03 -13.62
N GLY A 206 13.51 -11.84 -14.35
CA GLY A 206 12.06 -11.89 -14.30
C GLY A 206 11.56 -12.79 -15.42
N GLU A 207 10.27 -13.07 -15.41
CA GLU A 207 9.62 -13.88 -16.45
C GLU A 207 8.26 -13.28 -16.79
N ARG A 208 7.91 -13.39 -18.08
CA ARG A 208 6.61 -13.04 -18.67
C ARG A 208 6.26 -11.56 -18.67
N ALA A 209 5.45 -11.16 -19.65
CA ALA A 209 4.89 -9.82 -19.69
C ALA A 209 3.90 -9.64 -18.52
N CYS A 210 3.83 -8.44 -17.95
CA CYS A 210 2.76 -8.15 -17.00
C CYS A 210 1.44 -7.94 -17.74
N PRO A 211 0.29 -8.19 -17.09
CA PRO A 211 -1.01 -7.88 -17.67
C PRO A 211 -1.08 -6.42 -18.11
N PRO A 212 -1.73 -6.10 -19.24
CA PRO A 212 -2.03 -4.71 -19.58
C PRO A 212 -2.88 -4.04 -18.50
N GLU A 213 -2.88 -2.70 -18.46
CA GLU A 213 -3.78 -1.93 -17.59
C GLU A 213 -5.25 -2.22 -17.95
N ASP A 214 -6.14 -2.11 -16.97
CA ASP A 214 -7.60 -2.15 -17.15
C ASP A 214 -8.17 -3.41 -17.84
N VAL A 215 -7.50 -4.57 -17.68
CA VAL A 215 -7.99 -5.85 -18.26
C VAL A 215 -8.89 -6.65 -17.33
N GLY A 216 -9.28 -6.13 -16.16
CA GLY A 216 -10.24 -6.77 -15.26
C GLY A 216 -9.60 -7.78 -14.31
N GLY A 217 -8.40 -7.47 -13.81
CA GLY A 217 -7.69 -8.31 -12.85
C GLY A 217 -7.23 -9.65 -13.42
N VAL A 218 -6.82 -10.59 -12.55
CA VAL A 218 -6.28 -11.89 -12.98
C VAL A 218 -7.28 -12.71 -13.81
N GLY A 219 -8.57 -12.61 -13.49
CA GLY A 219 -9.64 -13.27 -14.24
C GLY A 219 -9.79 -12.71 -15.64
N GLY A 220 -9.90 -11.38 -15.78
CA GLY A 220 -10.01 -10.73 -17.08
C GLY A 220 -8.73 -10.85 -17.90
N TYR A 221 -7.55 -10.90 -17.29
CA TYR A 221 -6.31 -11.23 -17.99
C TYR A 221 -6.32 -12.65 -18.58
N ALA A 222 -6.91 -13.63 -17.89
CA ALA A 222 -7.04 -14.98 -18.44
C ALA A 222 -7.96 -14.99 -19.67
N GLU A 223 -9.06 -14.25 -19.64
CA GLU A 223 -9.96 -14.07 -20.79
C GLU A 223 -9.24 -13.35 -21.94
N PHE A 224 -8.52 -12.27 -21.65
CA PHE A 224 -7.67 -11.56 -22.60
C PHE A 224 -6.71 -12.51 -23.32
N LEU A 225 -6.00 -13.38 -22.58
CA LEU A 225 -5.06 -14.35 -23.16
C LEU A 225 -5.74 -15.38 -24.06
N GLU A 226 -6.91 -15.90 -23.69
CA GLU A 226 -7.65 -16.84 -24.54
C GLU A 226 -8.12 -16.16 -25.83
N THR A 227 -8.60 -14.92 -25.75
CA THR A 227 -9.05 -14.13 -26.91
C THR A 227 -7.91 -13.84 -27.89
N ILE A 228 -6.74 -13.38 -27.42
CA ILE A 228 -5.66 -13.01 -28.34
C ILE A 228 -4.96 -14.23 -29.00
N LYS A 229 -5.08 -15.40 -28.37
CA LYS A 229 -4.48 -16.66 -28.83
C LYS A 229 -5.22 -17.23 -30.04
N ASP A 230 -6.54 -17.09 -30.10
CA ASP A 230 -7.33 -17.49 -31.25
C ASP A 230 -7.30 -16.39 -32.33
N ARG A 231 -6.51 -16.62 -33.38
CA ARG A 231 -6.29 -15.65 -34.47
C ARG A 231 -7.56 -15.27 -35.23
N ASP A 232 -8.58 -16.12 -35.18
CA ASP A 232 -9.85 -15.93 -35.88
C ASP A 232 -10.97 -15.45 -34.94
N HIS A 233 -10.68 -15.21 -33.66
CA HIS A 233 -11.67 -14.70 -32.70
C HIS A 233 -12.16 -13.31 -33.11
N GLU A 234 -13.48 -13.11 -33.11
CA GLU A 234 -14.12 -11.88 -33.61
C GLU A 234 -13.64 -10.63 -32.85
N GLU A 235 -13.41 -10.76 -31.54
CA GLU A 235 -12.98 -9.66 -30.66
C GLU A 235 -11.46 -9.48 -30.59
N ARG A 236 -10.65 -10.32 -31.26
CA ARG A 236 -9.18 -10.33 -31.08
C ARG A 236 -8.52 -8.98 -31.34
N VAL A 237 -8.96 -8.28 -32.38
CA VAL A 237 -8.36 -6.98 -32.76
C VAL A 237 -8.66 -5.94 -31.70
N GLU A 238 -9.92 -5.84 -31.25
CA GLU A 238 -10.34 -4.92 -30.19
C GLU A 238 -9.62 -5.21 -28.87
N THR A 239 -9.50 -6.49 -28.50
CA THR A 239 -8.72 -6.90 -27.32
C THR A 239 -7.24 -6.52 -27.44
N LEU A 240 -6.62 -6.66 -28.62
CA LEU A 240 -5.22 -6.24 -28.78
C LEU A 240 -5.06 -4.72 -28.77
N GLU A 241 -6.04 -3.96 -29.22
CA GLU A 241 -6.01 -2.48 -29.17
C GLU A 241 -5.91 -1.96 -27.73
N SER A 242 -6.49 -2.66 -26.75
CA SER A 242 -6.31 -2.33 -25.32
C SER A 242 -4.89 -2.60 -24.80
N ALA A 243 -4.06 -3.31 -25.56
CA ALA A 243 -2.65 -3.60 -25.29
C ALA A 243 -1.74 -3.02 -26.39
N GLU A 244 -2.00 -1.79 -26.83
CA GLU A 244 -1.20 -1.07 -27.85
C GLU A 244 -1.09 -1.81 -29.21
N GLY A 245 -2.04 -2.72 -29.49
CA GLY A 245 -2.12 -3.49 -30.74
C GLY A 245 -1.24 -4.75 -30.77
N TRP A 246 -0.45 -5.03 -29.74
CA TRP A 246 0.42 -6.21 -29.68
C TRP A 246 0.71 -6.66 -28.24
N PHE A 247 0.63 -7.98 -28.01
CA PHE A 247 1.00 -8.55 -26.71
C PHE A 247 1.58 -9.96 -26.88
N ASP A 248 2.79 -10.19 -26.34
CA ASP A 248 3.37 -11.51 -26.15
C ASP A 248 3.45 -11.81 -24.65
N PRO A 249 2.67 -12.78 -24.13
CA PRO A 249 2.62 -13.06 -22.70
C PRO A 249 3.94 -13.58 -22.11
N ASP A 250 4.85 -14.10 -22.94
CA ASP A 250 6.11 -14.65 -22.47
C ASP A 250 7.28 -13.67 -22.64
N GLU A 251 7.03 -12.49 -23.23
CA GLU A 251 8.05 -11.47 -23.47
C GLU A 251 8.47 -10.75 -22.17
N PHE A 252 9.76 -10.82 -21.86
CA PHE A 252 10.37 -10.03 -20.80
C PHE A 252 11.87 -9.83 -21.03
N ASP A 253 12.36 -8.59 -20.83
CA ASP A 253 13.78 -8.26 -20.85
C ASP A 253 14.17 -7.40 -19.64
N ALA A 254 15.04 -7.94 -18.78
CA ALA A 254 15.52 -7.29 -17.56
C ALA A 254 16.31 -5.99 -17.85
N THR A 255 16.96 -5.89 -19.02
CA THR A 255 17.69 -4.68 -19.43
C THR A 255 16.72 -3.54 -19.73
N THR A 256 15.64 -3.83 -20.45
CA THR A 256 14.58 -2.88 -20.77
C THR A 256 13.85 -2.44 -19.50
N ALA A 257 13.48 -3.38 -18.62
CA ALA A 257 12.92 -3.06 -17.31
C ALA A 257 13.85 -2.12 -16.49
N THR A 258 15.15 -2.41 -16.45
CA THR A 258 16.14 -1.54 -15.78
C THR A 258 16.17 -0.13 -16.36
N LYS A 259 16.12 0.01 -17.69
CA LYS A 259 16.07 1.34 -18.34
C LYS A 259 14.79 2.09 -17.99
N SER A 260 13.65 1.41 -17.95
CA SER A 260 12.37 2.00 -17.53
C SER A 260 12.44 2.48 -16.07
N MET A 261 13.02 1.69 -15.16
CA MET A 261 13.21 2.10 -13.77
C MET A 261 14.15 3.31 -13.64
N TRP A 262 15.16 3.47 -14.51
CA TRP A 262 16.02 4.65 -14.53
C TRP A 262 15.34 5.89 -15.10
N LYS A 263 14.48 5.71 -16.10
CA LYS A 263 13.65 6.79 -16.65
C LYS A 263 12.67 7.29 -15.60
N GLY A 264 12.13 6.38 -14.79
CA GLY A 264 11.10 6.67 -13.80
C GLY A 264 9.74 6.94 -14.43
N LEU A 265 8.75 7.16 -13.58
CA LEU A 265 7.42 7.57 -14.00
C LEU A 265 7.32 9.10 -14.00
N PRO A 266 6.42 9.66 -14.82
CA PRO A 266 6.08 11.06 -14.73
C PRO A 266 5.55 11.40 -13.34
N ASP A 267 6.03 12.50 -12.74
CA ASP A 267 5.52 12.97 -11.47
C ASP A 267 4.23 13.76 -11.70
N TRP A 268 3.08 13.09 -11.56
CA TRP A 268 1.76 13.68 -11.76
C TRP A 268 1.49 14.84 -10.79
N ARG A 269 2.17 14.91 -9.64
CA ARG A 269 2.06 16.04 -8.70
C ARG A 269 2.74 17.31 -9.21
N SER A 270 3.62 17.16 -10.20
CA SER A 270 4.34 18.25 -10.86
C SER A 270 3.76 18.63 -12.22
N MET A 271 2.71 17.93 -12.66
CA MET A 271 1.99 18.25 -13.90
C MET A 271 0.98 19.36 -13.63
N GLU A 272 1.36 20.59 -13.99
CA GLU A 272 0.48 21.77 -14.01
C GLU A 272 -0.69 21.66 -15.01
#